data_AF-A0A800H963-F1
#
_entry.id   AF-A0A800H963-F1
#
_cell.length_a   1.000
_cell.length_b   1.000
_cell.length_c   1.000
_cell.angle_alpha   90.00
_cell.angle_beta   90.00
_cell.angle_gamma   90.00
#
_symmetry.space_group_name_H-M   'P 1'
#
loop_
_entity.id
_entity.type
_entity.pdbx_description
1 polymer ?
#
loop_
_entity_poly.entity_id
_entity_poly.type
_entity_poly.pdbx_seq_one_letter_code
_entity_poly.pdbx_strand_id
1 'polypeptide(L)'
;MNNPRNSKQSFKKRVSKYLIGALSFFTLSCDFQNPLAFEMPTWFFELTFPLVQQKYSLEGMVDNKQIFSTPDSIGMQLMFEGELPDTSIGTDILEIELNQNIVYSQTPVSAPTLSFSLDTTINLAIPIAPGGQLTNSSGVVFTVPPSTNQTVTSAVWNAIASAVNQTIQITLNLPTIPASQLPSFVKSVDGMVIQTDAGSSVSDFNTTVSNKGLPTNVTSPTISLITDITTPAKTLANHTQSSVTKDNSFGPEITSLSQDSLGGAIRMDIGFGIASTSDATVTINAGDSVQVNVAIQLRIAGLDSAIVQITKSDLPITLPSIEFPTEIEIFSGLLKTNSGFEVNEINLTDVASTYPLNVDFMMNFENFIPPAGKDSTKLDTVLKKGVTINKTYDLDGYTFT
;
A
#
# COMPACT_ATOMS: atom_id res chain seq x y z
N MET A 1 -7.17 -60.96 -55.11
CA MET A 1 -6.76 -61.61 -53.85
C MET A 1 -6.73 -60.56 -52.75
N ASN A 2 -7.52 -60.81 -51.70
CA ASN A 2 -7.55 -60.31 -50.32
C ASN A 2 -7.50 -58.81 -49.96
N ASN A 3 -8.50 -58.47 -49.14
CA ASN A 3 -8.76 -57.25 -48.36
C ASN A 3 -7.99 -57.29 -47.00
N PRO A 4 -8.25 -56.42 -45.99
CA PRO A 4 -7.47 -55.25 -45.54
C PRO A 4 -6.87 -55.41 -44.12
N ARG A 5 -6.09 -54.43 -43.62
CA ARG A 5 -5.95 -54.22 -42.16
C ARG A 5 -5.57 -52.79 -41.75
N ASN A 6 -6.39 -52.25 -40.85
CA ASN A 6 -6.30 -50.97 -40.14
C ASN A 6 -4.99 -50.73 -39.37
N SER A 7 -4.57 -49.46 -39.25
CA SER A 7 -3.94 -48.94 -38.02
C SER A 7 -3.88 -47.39 -37.95
N LYS A 8 -4.84 -46.83 -37.19
CA LYS A 8 -4.78 -45.68 -36.27
C LYS A 8 -4.03 -44.38 -36.67
N GLN A 9 -4.83 -43.33 -36.85
CA GLN A 9 -4.44 -41.91 -36.90
C GLN A 9 -3.78 -41.45 -35.59
N SER A 10 -2.58 -40.89 -35.68
CA SER A 10 -1.94 -40.10 -34.61
C SER A 10 -2.14 -38.60 -34.87
N PHE A 11 -3.17 -38.03 -34.27
CA PHE A 11 -3.41 -36.57 -34.29
C PHE A 11 -3.45 -36.02 -32.86
N LYS A 12 -2.37 -36.19 -32.09
CA LYS A 12 -2.17 -35.47 -30.82
C LYS A 12 -0.68 -35.22 -30.62
N LYS A 13 -0.30 -33.94 -30.56
CA LYS A 13 0.92 -33.34 -29.94
C LYS A 13 1.56 -32.21 -30.78
N ARG A 14 0.79 -31.23 -31.25
CA ARG A 14 1.38 -29.97 -31.77
C ARG A 14 0.68 -28.65 -31.41
N VAL A 15 -0.35 -28.66 -30.57
CA VAL A 15 -1.06 -27.43 -30.12
C VAL A 15 -0.63 -26.97 -28.71
N SER A 16 0.19 -27.76 -28.00
CA SER A 16 0.46 -27.53 -26.57
C SER A 16 1.62 -26.58 -26.23
N LYS A 17 2.34 -26.01 -27.21
CA LYS A 17 3.52 -25.16 -26.93
C LYS A 17 3.30 -23.67 -27.17
N TYR A 18 2.33 -23.30 -28.02
CA TYR A 18 2.02 -21.89 -28.27
C TYR A 18 1.04 -21.30 -27.25
N LEU A 19 0.25 -22.13 -26.56
CA LEU A 19 -0.70 -21.65 -25.55
C LEU A 19 -0.04 -21.36 -24.19
N ILE A 20 1.10 -21.99 -23.90
CA ILE A 20 1.86 -21.77 -22.65
C ILE A 20 2.68 -20.48 -22.69
N GLY A 21 3.08 -20.00 -23.89
CA GLY A 21 3.74 -18.70 -24.05
C GLY A 21 2.79 -17.51 -23.98
N ALA A 22 1.51 -17.70 -24.30
CA ALA A 22 0.48 -16.65 -24.22
C ALA A 22 -0.11 -16.50 -22.81
N LEU A 23 0.00 -17.53 -21.95
CA LEU A 23 -0.54 -17.51 -20.58
C LEU A 23 0.44 -16.94 -19.54
N SER A 24 1.71 -16.74 -19.89
CA SER A 24 2.71 -16.08 -19.03
C SER A 24 2.63 -14.55 -19.06
N PHE A 25 1.70 -13.96 -19.83
CA PHE A 25 1.45 -12.52 -19.86
C PHE A 25 0.33 -12.05 -18.92
N PHE A 26 -0.26 -12.94 -18.12
CA PHE A 26 -1.39 -12.61 -17.23
C PHE A 26 -1.12 -12.92 -15.75
N THR A 27 0.14 -12.98 -15.32
CA THR A 27 0.47 -12.98 -13.89
C THR A 27 0.77 -11.57 -13.40
N LEU A 28 -0.17 -11.05 -12.63
CA LEU A 28 0.05 -10.07 -11.57
C LEU A 28 0.53 -8.68 -12.01
N SER A 29 -0.34 -7.96 -12.73
CA SER A 29 -0.41 -6.51 -12.56
C SER A 29 -1.00 -6.23 -11.17
N CYS A 30 -0.17 -6.34 -10.13
CA CYS A 30 -0.38 -5.51 -8.96
C CYS A 30 -0.27 -4.06 -9.45
N ASP A 31 -1.41 -3.41 -9.62
CA ASP A 31 -1.50 -1.96 -9.59
C ASP A 31 -1.22 -1.53 -8.14
N PHE A 32 0.04 -1.69 -7.71
CA PHE A 32 0.59 -0.73 -6.77
C PHE A 32 0.56 0.56 -7.55
N GLN A 33 -0.41 1.43 -7.25
CA GLN A 33 -0.17 2.85 -7.43
C GLN A 33 1.23 3.09 -6.88
N ASN A 34 2.15 3.47 -7.78
CA ASN A 34 3.50 3.82 -7.41
C ASN A 34 3.35 4.74 -6.18
N PRO A 35 3.79 4.33 -4.98
CA PRO A 35 3.77 5.26 -3.86
C PRO A 35 4.58 6.44 -4.37
N LEU A 36 3.92 7.62 -4.46
CA LEU A 36 4.49 8.90 -4.90
C LEU A 36 6.01 8.80 -4.93
N ALA A 37 6.57 8.65 -6.13
CA ALA A 37 7.93 8.14 -6.36
C ALA A 37 8.83 8.55 -5.20
N PHE A 38 9.27 7.58 -4.38
CA PHE A 38 10.05 7.85 -3.18
C PHE A 38 11.11 8.90 -3.52
N GLU A 39 10.88 10.12 -3.03
CA GLU A 39 11.80 11.23 -3.28
C GLU A 39 13.01 10.96 -2.41
N MET A 40 14.15 10.80 -3.07
CA MET A 40 15.41 10.53 -2.39
C MET A 40 15.68 11.70 -1.44
N PRO A 41 16.09 11.45 -0.19
CA PRO A 41 16.46 12.53 0.70
C PRO A 41 17.64 13.31 0.08
N THR A 42 17.47 14.62 -0.06
CA THR A 42 18.53 15.54 -0.48
C THR A 42 19.20 16.11 0.75
N TRP A 43 20.53 16.04 0.81
CA TRP A 43 21.31 16.60 1.92
C TRP A 43 22.05 17.85 1.47
N PHE A 44 21.83 18.95 2.19
CA PHE A 44 22.49 20.23 1.99
C PHE A 44 23.49 20.45 3.11
N PHE A 45 24.75 20.72 2.76
CA PHE A 45 25.79 21.04 3.72
C PHE A 45 26.50 22.31 3.29
N GLU A 46 26.27 23.37 4.05
CA GLU A 46 26.95 24.65 3.90
C GLU A 46 28.17 24.64 4.82
N LEU A 47 29.34 24.82 4.23
CA LEU A 47 30.62 24.75 4.93
C LEU A 47 31.35 26.08 4.85
N THR A 48 31.66 26.62 6.03
CA THR A 48 32.53 27.77 6.19
C THR A 48 33.76 27.33 6.98
N PHE A 49 34.99 27.56 6.50
CA PHE A 49 36.23 27.12 7.16
C PHE A 49 37.17 28.28 7.51
N PRO A 50 37.80 28.28 8.70
CA PRO A 50 38.91 29.15 9.00
C PRO A 50 40.15 28.67 8.22
N LEU A 51 40.83 29.61 7.56
CA LEU A 51 41.91 29.29 6.60
C LEU A 51 43.22 28.85 7.24
N VAL A 52 43.37 28.99 8.56
CA VAL A 52 44.58 28.61 9.29
C VAL A 52 44.21 27.97 10.64
N GLN A 53 44.68 26.75 10.89
CA GLN A 53 44.52 26.05 12.17
C GLN A 53 45.75 26.21 13.09
N GLN A 54 46.86 26.72 12.54
CA GLN A 54 48.10 26.99 13.27
C GLN A 54 48.28 28.49 13.54
N LYS A 55 48.87 28.80 14.69
CA LYS A 55 49.18 30.17 15.12
C LYS A 55 50.35 30.71 14.29
N TYR A 56 50.15 31.79 13.54
CA TYR A 56 51.26 32.55 12.95
C TYR A 56 51.60 33.73 13.85
N SER A 57 52.71 33.60 14.57
CA SER A 57 53.23 34.73 15.34
C SER A 57 53.80 35.77 14.39
N LEU A 58 53.45 37.04 14.61
CA LEU A 58 54.12 38.18 13.96
C LEU A 58 55.53 38.43 14.54
N GLU A 59 55.92 37.65 15.56
CA GLU A 59 57.22 37.73 16.22
C GLU A 59 58.33 37.33 15.23
N GLY A 60 59.17 38.30 14.84
CA GLY A 60 60.22 38.13 13.84
C GLY A 60 59.90 38.72 12.46
N MET A 61 58.69 39.23 12.21
CA MET A 61 58.38 40.03 11.02
C MET A 61 58.98 41.43 11.17
N VAL A 62 60.28 41.56 10.84
CA VAL A 62 61.03 42.83 10.99
C VAL A 62 61.48 43.42 9.64
N ASP A 63 61.26 42.73 8.52
CA ASP A 63 61.71 43.19 7.19
C ASP A 63 60.54 43.76 6.35
N ASN A 64 60.76 44.92 5.72
CA ASN A 64 59.75 45.67 4.95
C ASN A 64 59.31 44.96 3.65
N LYS A 65 59.93 43.82 3.34
CA LYS A 65 59.75 43.09 2.08
C LYS A 65 58.51 42.21 2.03
N GLN A 66 57.87 41.99 3.18
CA GLN A 66 56.67 41.17 3.31
C GLN A 66 55.44 41.99 3.74
N ILE A 67 55.61 43.28 4.05
CA ILE A 67 54.54 44.18 4.49
C ILE A 67 54.47 45.36 3.53
N PHE A 68 53.41 45.41 2.73
CA PHE A 68 53.18 46.44 1.74
C PHE A 68 52.04 47.35 2.18
N SER A 69 52.17 48.66 2.01
CA SER A 69 51.01 49.55 2.12
C SER A 69 50.05 49.27 0.98
N THR A 70 48.75 49.25 1.27
CA THR A 70 47.75 49.24 0.20
C THR A 70 47.86 50.54 -0.62
N PRO A 71 47.50 50.56 -1.92
CA PRO A 71 47.63 51.74 -2.77
C PRO A 71 46.90 52.99 -2.25
N ASP A 72 45.86 52.80 -1.45
CA ASP A 72 45.10 53.86 -0.78
C ASP A 72 45.72 54.34 0.54
N SER A 73 46.78 53.67 1.02
CA SER A 73 47.46 53.90 2.30
C SER A 73 46.56 53.74 3.54
N ILE A 74 45.40 53.08 3.41
CA ILE A 74 44.43 52.87 4.50
C ILE A 74 44.64 51.52 5.20
N GLY A 75 45.38 50.59 4.59
CA GLY A 75 45.67 49.27 5.13
C GLY A 75 47.09 48.79 4.87
N MET A 76 47.36 47.57 5.34
CA MET A 76 48.60 46.84 5.10
C MET A 76 48.28 45.51 4.44
N GLN A 77 49.07 45.13 3.44
CA GLN A 77 49.06 43.83 2.80
C GLN A 77 50.27 43.04 3.31
N LEU A 78 50.00 41.87 3.90
CA LEU A 78 51.04 40.93 4.30
C LEU A 78 51.21 39.90 3.18
N MET A 79 52.41 39.82 2.60
CA MET A 79 52.79 38.80 1.63
C MET A 79 53.53 37.70 2.39
N PHE A 80 52.87 36.56 2.57
CA PHE A 80 53.54 35.37 3.07
C PHE A 80 54.28 34.72 1.89
N GLU A 81 55.61 34.67 1.96
CA GLU A 81 56.43 33.87 1.06
C GLU A 81 56.82 32.57 1.77
N GLY A 82 56.42 31.43 1.20
CA GLY A 82 56.66 30.09 1.75
C GLY A 82 55.49 29.15 1.54
N GLU A 83 55.73 27.85 1.68
CA GLU A 83 54.66 26.84 1.73
C GLU A 83 53.95 26.95 3.09
N LEU A 84 52.63 27.18 3.07
CA LEU A 84 51.82 27.00 4.28
C LEU A 84 51.81 25.49 4.59
N PRO A 85 51.98 25.07 5.86
CA PRO A 85 51.89 23.67 6.23
C PRO A 85 50.51 23.11 5.86
N ASP A 86 50.51 21.95 5.22
CA ASP A 86 49.31 21.16 4.97
C ASP A 86 48.55 20.97 6.29
N THR A 87 47.38 21.57 6.35
CA THR A 87 46.49 21.43 7.50
C THR A 87 45.44 20.40 7.14
N SER A 88 45.57 19.19 7.68
CA SER A 88 44.57 18.14 7.53
C SER A 88 43.47 18.31 8.58
N ILE A 89 42.23 18.45 8.15
CA ILE A 89 41.06 18.34 9.02
C ILE A 89 40.84 16.86 9.31
N GLY A 90 40.70 16.51 10.59
CA GLY A 90 40.39 15.15 11.00
C GLY A 90 39.03 14.70 10.44
N THR A 91 38.92 13.41 10.11
CA THR A 91 37.67 12.85 9.57
C THR A 91 36.53 12.94 10.57
N ASP A 92 36.84 13.03 11.87
CA ASP A 92 35.91 13.18 12.98
C ASP A 92 35.00 14.42 12.89
N ILE A 93 35.44 15.49 12.23
CA ILE A 93 34.64 16.72 12.04
C ILE A 93 33.69 16.58 10.82
N LEU A 94 33.98 15.67 9.90
CA LEU A 94 33.24 15.43 8.65
C LEU A 94 32.42 14.13 8.69
N GLU A 95 32.62 13.30 9.70
CA GLU A 95 31.88 12.06 9.95
C GLU A 95 30.56 12.37 10.64
N ILE A 96 29.47 12.34 9.86
CA ILE A 96 28.11 12.41 10.41
C ILE A 96 27.64 10.99 10.70
N GLU A 97 27.66 10.58 11.97
CA GLU A 97 27.03 9.34 12.39
C GLU A 97 25.50 9.45 12.31
N LEU A 98 24.91 8.96 11.21
CA LEU A 98 23.45 8.86 11.04
C LEU A 98 22.79 7.79 11.94
N ASN A 99 23.59 7.04 12.69
CA ASN A 99 23.16 5.97 13.61
C ASN A 99 22.91 6.44 15.04
N GLN A 100 22.67 7.73 15.25
CA GLN A 100 21.99 8.15 16.48
C GLN A 100 20.61 7.51 16.43
N ASN A 101 20.41 6.42 17.17
CA ASN A 101 19.10 5.80 17.39
C ASN A 101 18.14 6.97 17.65
N ILE A 102 17.25 7.27 16.69
CA ILE A 102 16.22 8.26 16.90
C ILE A 102 15.44 7.73 18.09
N VAL A 103 15.67 8.32 19.27
CA VAL A 103 15.03 7.89 20.49
C VAL A 103 13.61 8.37 20.38
N TYR A 104 12.76 7.56 19.75
CA TYR A 104 11.32 7.75 19.78
C TYR A 104 10.85 7.47 21.21
N SER A 105 11.02 8.44 22.11
CA SER A 105 10.22 8.46 23.33
C SER A 105 8.87 9.08 23.00
N GLN A 106 8.08 8.39 22.16
CA GLN A 106 6.66 8.68 22.18
C GLN A 106 6.12 8.11 23.49
N THR A 107 5.47 8.94 24.29
CA THR A 107 4.73 8.46 25.46
C THR A 107 3.80 7.34 25.00
N PRO A 108 3.84 6.14 25.61
CA PRO A 108 2.93 5.07 25.27
C PRO A 108 1.49 5.59 25.31
N VAL A 109 0.82 5.49 24.18
CA VAL A 109 -0.60 5.81 24.06
C VAL A 109 -1.40 4.55 24.33
N SER A 110 -2.44 4.67 25.14
CA SER A 110 -3.36 3.56 25.38
C SER A 110 -3.98 3.13 24.05
N ALA A 111 -4.01 1.83 23.79
CA ALA A 111 -4.71 1.30 22.63
C ALA A 111 -6.20 1.70 22.67
N PRO A 112 -6.81 2.03 21.53
CA PRO A 112 -8.25 2.27 21.46
C PRO A 112 -8.99 1.02 21.92
N THR A 113 -10.12 1.21 22.62
CA THR A 113 -10.93 0.11 23.14
C THR A 113 -12.21 0.01 22.32
N LEU A 114 -12.36 -1.09 21.59
CA LEU A 114 -13.59 -1.43 20.89
C LEU A 114 -13.93 -2.89 21.18
N SER A 115 -15.05 -3.13 21.85
CA SER A 115 -15.60 -4.47 22.02
C SER A 115 -16.74 -4.66 21.01
N PHE A 116 -16.60 -5.67 20.16
CA PHE A 116 -17.60 -6.01 19.16
C PHE A 116 -17.69 -7.52 19.03
N SER A 117 -18.92 -8.03 19.05
CA SER A 117 -19.25 -9.39 18.69
C SER A 117 -20.60 -9.39 18.00
N LEU A 118 -20.79 -10.29 17.04
CA LEU A 118 -22.03 -10.45 16.31
C LEU A 118 -22.44 -11.92 16.36
N ASP A 119 -23.70 -12.19 16.70
CA ASP A 119 -24.32 -13.48 16.48
C ASP A 119 -25.74 -13.22 15.98
N THR A 120 -25.93 -13.33 14.67
CA THR A 120 -27.19 -12.98 14.02
C THR A 120 -27.69 -14.15 13.20
N THR A 121 -28.97 -14.46 13.39
CA THR A 121 -29.72 -15.41 12.56
C THR A 121 -30.73 -14.68 11.71
N ILE A 122 -30.75 -14.96 10.41
CA ILE A 122 -31.72 -14.44 9.46
C ILE A 122 -32.43 -15.61 8.82
N ASN A 123 -33.75 -15.63 8.91
CA ASN A 123 -34.61 -16.62 8.27
C ASN A 123 -35.55 -15.89 7.31
N LEU A 124 -35.43 -16.17 6.02
CA LEU A 124 -36.29 -15.64 4.97
C LEU A 124 -37.17 -16.78 4.44
N ALA A 125 -38.49 -16.56 4.44
CA ALA A 125 -39.44 -17.38 3.70
C ALA A 125 -39.91 -16.57 2.50
N ILE A 126 -39.47 -16.95 1.30
CA ILE A 126 -39.68 -16.19 0.07
C ILE A 126 -40.79 -16.87 -0.75
N PRO A 127 -42.04 -16.36 -0.71
CA PRO A 127 -43.14 -16.94 -1.45
C PRO A 127 -42.96 -16.70 -2.96
N ILE A 128 -43.17 -17.73 -3.75
CA ILE A 128 -43.08 -17.64 -5.22
C ILE A 128 -44.45 -17.41 -5.86
N ALA A 129 -45.53 -17.79 -5.18
CA ALA A 129 -46.89 -17.51 -5.61
C ALA A 129 -47.24 -16.02 -5.41
N PRO A 130 -47.49 -15.24 -6.49
CA PRO A 130 -47.84 -13.83 -6.37
C PRO A 130 -49.12 -13.63 -5.56
N GLY A 131 -49.07 -12.79 -4.52
CA GLY A 131 -50.21 -12.56 -3.63
C GLY A 131 -50.68 -13.80 -2.85
N GLY A 132 -49.86 -14.86 -2.77
CA GLY A 132 -50.22 -16.11 -2.11
C GLY A 132 -51.28 -16.92 -2.86
N GLN A 133 -51.50 -16.63 -4.15
CA GLN A 133 -52.52 -17.28 -4.97
C GLN A 133 -51.95 -17.70 -6.33
N LEU A 134 -52.53 -18.74 -6.92
CA LEU A 134 -52.21 -19.21 -8.27
C LEU A 134 -53.52 -19.55 -9.01
N THR A 135 -53.45 -19.59 -10.34
CA THR A 135 -54.58 -20.01 -11.19
C THR A 135 -54.31 -21.38 -11.76
N ASN A 136 -55.25 -22.32 -11.56
CA ASN A 136 -55.12 -23.68 -12.08
C ASN A 136 -55.51 -23.76 -13.58
N SER A 137 -55.33 -24.93 -14.19
CA SER A 137 -55.61 -25.18 -15.61
C SER A 137 -57.08 -25.05 -16.00
N SER A 138 -58.01 -25.03 -15.04
CA SER A 138 -59.43 -24.77 -15.25
C SER A 138 -59.81 -23.29 -15.14
N GLY A 139 -58.83 -22.41 -14.91
CA GLY A 139 -59.05 -20.97 -14.73
C GLY A 139 -59.51 -20.57 -13.32
N VAL A 140 -59.47 -21.49 -12.35
CA VAL A 140 -59.88 -21.23 -10.98
C VAL A 140 -58.68 -20.77 -10.16
N VAL A 141 -58.83 -19.67 -9.43
CA VAL A 141 -57.82 -19.16 -8.49
C VAL A 141 -57.88 -19.96 -7.19
N PHE A 142 -56.73 -20.35 -6.66
CA PHE A 142 -56.59 -21.04 -5.39
C PHE A 142 -55.50 -20.41 -4.52
N THR A 143 -55.60 -20.60 -3.20
CA THR A 143 -54.61 -20.13 -2.23
C THR A 143 -53.47 -21.12 -2.07
N VAL A 144 -52.26 -20.61 -1.86
CA VAL A 144 -51.09 -21.40 -1.49
C VAL A 144 -50.88 -21.29 0.03
N PRO A 145 -50.70 -22.42 0.76
CA PRO A 145 -50.74 -23.80 0.28
C PRO A 145 -52.17 -24.28 -0.04
N PRO A 146 -52.39 -25.09 -1.08
CA PRO A 146 -53.72 -25.60 -1.40
C PRO A 146 -54.13 -26.77 -0.50
N SER A 147 -55.43 -26.97 -0.29
CA SER A 147 -55.98 -28.11 0.49
C SER A 147 -56.09 -29.41 -0.31
N THR A 148 -56.03 -29.32 -1.63
CA THR A 148 -56.08 -30.45 -2.57
C THR A 148 -55.06 -30.21 -3.69
N ASN A 149 -54.65 -31.26 -4.40
CA ASN A 149 -53.72 -31.10 -5.52
C ASN A 149 -54.32 -30.20 -6.61
N GLN A 150 -53.52 -29.27 -7.13
CA GLN A 150 -53.88 -28.34 -8.19
C GLN A 150 -52.91 -28.50 -9.36
N THR A 151 -53.41 -28.35 -10.58
CA THR A 151 -52.61 -28.36 -11.80
C THR A 151 -52.50 -26.95 -12.37
N VAL A 152 -51.28 -26.46 -12.58
CA VAL A 152 -51.01 -25.13 -13.15
C VAL A 152 -50.40 -25.31 -14.54
N THR A 153 -50.84 -24.54 -15.52
CA THR A 153 -50.30 -24.65 -16.90
C THR A 153 -48.84 -24.17 -16.96
N SER A 154 -48.06 -24.72 -17.88
CA SER A 154 -46.67 -24.28 -18.05
C SER A 154 -46.54 -22.83 -18.46
N ALA A 155 -47.52 -22.26 -19.17
CA ALA A 155 -47.56 -20.84 -19.47
C ALA A 155 -47.58 -19.97 -18.18
N VAL A 156 -48.43 -20.32 -17.21
CA VAL A 156 -48.52 -19.61 -15.93
C VAL A 156 -47.26 -19.85 -15.10
N TRP A 157 -46.81 -21.11 -15.00
CA TRP A 157 -45.62 -21.44 -14.20
C TRP A 157 -44.35 -20.77 -14.74
N ASN A 158 -44.12 -20.85 -16.05
CA ASN A 158 -42.91 -20.30 -16.67
C ASN A 158 -42.89 -18.77 -16.61
N ALA A 159 -44.05 -18.10 -16.66
CA ALA A 159 -44.15 -16.67 -16.41
C ALA A 159 -43.67 -16.31 -14.99
N ILE A 160 -44.14 -17.04 -13.98
CA ILE A 160 -43.70 -16.85 -12.58
C ILE A 160 -42.21 -17.14 -12.44
N ALA A 161 -41.75 -18.28 -12.95
CA ALA A 161 -40.35 -18.70 -12.86
C ALA A 161 -39.40 -17.67 -13.47
N SER A 162 -39.78 -17.09 -14.62
CA SER A 162 -39.01 -16.04 -15.30
C SER A 162 -38.97 -14.70 -14.56
N ALA A 163 -39.97 -14.42 -13.72
CA ALA A 163 -40.04 -13.19 -12.94
C ALA A 163 -39.13 -13.22 -11.70
N VAL A 164 -38.74 -14.41 -11.23
CA VAL A 164 -37.84 -14.61 -10.09
C VAL A 164 -36.39 -14.51 -10.58
N ASN A 165 -35.87 -13.29 -10.60
CA ASN A 165 -34.47 -13.00 -10.95
C ASN A 165 -33.93 -11.77 -10.17
N GLN A 166 -34.29 -11.64 -8.89
CA GLN A 166 -33.83 -10.54 -8.06
C GLN A 166 -32.84 -11.04 -7.01
N THR A 167 -31.80 -10.24 -6.78
CA THR A 167 -30.87 -10.42 -5.65
C THR A 167 -31.41 -9.66 -4.45
N ILE A 168 -31.64 -10.34 -3.35
CA ILE A 168 -31.97 -9.73 -2.07
C ILE A 168 -30.65 -9.33 -1.40
N GLN A 169 -30.55 -8.07 -0.99
CA GLN A 169 -29.37 -7.53 -0.32
C GLN A 169 -29.69 -7.14 1.11
N ILE A 170 -28.85 -7.57 2.05
CA ILE A 170 -28.96 -7.20 3.46
C ILE A 170 -27.61 -6.63 3.89
N THR A 171 -27.60 -5.37 4.32
CA THR A 171 -26.39 -4.68 4.78
C THR A 171 -26.39 -4.52 6.28
N LEU A 172 -25.27 -4.82 6.92
CA LEU A 172 -25.02 -4.58 8.34
C LEU A 172 -23.83 -3.63 8.46
N ASN A 173 -24.04 -2.50 9.15
CA ASN A 173 -22.97 -1.55 9.44
C ASN A 173 -22.14 -2.04 10.63
N LEU A 174 -20.82 -1.95 10.52
CA LEU A 174 -19.92 -2.30 11.61
C LEU A 174 -19.61 -1.06 12.46
N PRO A 175 -19.32 -1.21 13.76
CA PRO A 175 -18.90 -0.09 14.59
C PRO A 175 -17.53 0.42 14.13
N THR A 176 -17.30 1.71 14.33
CA THR A 176 -16.01 2.36 14.03
C THR A 176 -15.28 2.74 15.31
N ILE A 177 -13.95 2.73 15.26
CA ILE A 177 -13.13 3.26 16.35
C ILE A 177 -13.27 4.79 16.35
N PRO A 178 -13.65 5.42 17.48
CA PRO A 178 -13.78 6.87 17.53
C PRO A 178 -12.43 7.57 17.27
N ALA A 179 -12.44 8.60 16.43
CA ALA A 179 -11.23 9.37 16.12
C ALA A 179 -10.56 9.99 17.35
N SER A 180 -11.31 10.25 18.42
CA SER A 180 -10.78 10.76 19.70
C SER A 180 -9.91 9.75 20.46
N GLN A 181 -10.03 8.46 20.15
CA GLN A 181 -9.18 7.41 20.73
C GLN A 181 -7.94 7.11 19.88
N LEU A 182 -7.85 7.69 18.68
CA LEU A 182 -6.74 7.45 17.78
C LEU A 182 -5.58 8.40 18.12
N PRO A 183 -4.34 7.87 18.20
CA PRO A 183 -3.15 8.70 18.30
C PRO A 183 -3.02 9.65 17.10
N SER A 184 -2.38 10.81 17.29
CA SER A 184 -2.22 11.82 16.23
C SER A 184 -1.45 11.35 15.00
N PHE A 185 -0.62 10.31 15.14
CA PHE A 185 0.08 9.69 14.03
C PHE A 185 -0.81 8.74 13.21
N VAL A 186 -1.99 8.34 13.69
CA VAL A 186 -2.95 7.53 12.93
C VAL A 186 -3.84 8.45 12.11
N LYS A 187 -3.78 8.30 10.78
CA LYS A 187 -4.56 9.07 9.82
C LYS A 187 -5.99 8.55 9.69
N SER A 188 -6.16 7.23 9.59
CA SER A 188 -7.47 6.57 9.47
C SER A 188 -7.42 5.13 9.95
N VAL A 189 -8.59 4.58 10.29
CA VAL A 189 -8.81 3.15 10.45
C VAL A 189 -9.54 2.67 9.21
N ASP A 190 -8.88 1.81 8.45
CA ASP A 190 -9.37 1.32 7.16
C ASP A 190 -10.16 0.01 7.33
N GLY A 191 -9.93 -0.72 8.41
CA GLY A 191 -10.63 -1.97 8.69
C GLY A 191 -10.25 -2.57 10.03
N MET A 192 -10.77 -3.78 10.28
CA MET A 192 -10.54 -4.55 11.51
C MET A 192 -10.32 -6.01 11.17
N VAL A 193 -9.55 -6.72 11.98
CA VAL A 193 -9.28 -8.15 11.80
C VAL A 193 -10.11 -8.94 12.81
N ILE A 194 -10.82 -9.95 12.33
CA ILE A 194 -11.60 -10.86 13.17
C ILE A 194 -10.64 -11.68 14.04
N GLN A 195 -11.00 -11.89 15.30
CA GLN A 195 -10.17 -12.69 16.19
C GLN A 195 -9.99 -14.12 15.70
N THR A 196 -8.87 -14.73 16.08
CA THR A 196 -8.63 -16.14 15.79
C THR A 196 -9.64 -17.00 16.53
N ASP A 197 -10.21 -18.00 15.86
CA ASP A 197 -11.12 -18.94 16.51
C ASP A 197 -10.43 -19.68 17.66
N ALA A 198 -11.07 -19.71 18.82
CA ALA A 198 -10.53 -20.35 20.02
C ALA A 198 -11.64 -20.92 20.91
N GLY A 199 -11.65 -22.24 21.09
CA GLY A 199 -12.65 -22.92 21.92
C GLY A 199 -14.08 -22.67 21.41
N SER A 200 -14.93 -22.05 22.23
CA SER A 200 -16.31 -21.68 21.85
C SER A 200 -16.41 -20.37 21.08
N SER A 201 -15.33 -19.60 20.98
CA SER A 201 -15.29 -18.34 20.22
C SER A 201 -15.02 -18.66 18.76
N VAL A 202 -16.08 -18.85 17.99
CA VAL A 202 -16.03 -19.18 16.56
C VAL A 202 -16.68 -18.08 15.74
N SER A 203 -15.99 -17.63 14.70
CA SER A 203 -16.51 -16.68 13.71
C SER A 203 -16.75 -17.41 12.39
N ASP A 204 -18.01 -17.48 11.95
CA ASP A 204 -18.37 -18.17 10.73
C ASP A 204 -19.60 -17.59 10.05
N PHE A 205 -19.73 -17.95 8.78
CA PHE A 205 -20.90 -17.71 7.95
C PHE A 205 -21.49 -19.04 7.55
N ASN A 206 -22.68 -19.36 8.07
CA ASN A 206 -23.38 -20.61 7.83
C ASN A 206 -24.70 -20.34 7.11
N THR A 207 -24.95 -21.01 5.99
CA THR A 207 -26.16 -20.80 5.20
C THR A 207 -26.83 -22.09 4.77
N THR A 208 -28.15 -22.06 4.67
CA THR A 208 -28.96 -23.13 4.08
C THR A 208 -30.03 -22.54 3.16
N VAL A 209 -30.23 -23.13 1.99
CA VAL A 209 -31.34 -22.83 1.07
C VAL A 209 -32.21 -24.06 0.91
N SER A 210 -33.52 -23.93 1.12
CA SER A 210 -34.47 -25.03 0.93
C SER A 210 -35.52 -24.69 -0.11
N ASN A 211 -35.78 -25.63 -1.01
CA ASN A 211 -36.96 -25.61 -1.85
C ASN A 211 -38.12 -26.20 -1.05
N LYS A 212 -39.15 -25.41 -0.71
CA LYS A 212 -40.29 -25.84 0.11
C LYS A 212 -41.56 -25.86 -0.73
N GLY A 213 -41.82 -26.99 -1.36
CA GLY A 213 -43.05 -27.23 -2.11
C GLY A 213 -43.09 -26.63 -3.52
N LEU A 214 -42.00 -26.16 -4.11
CA LEU A 214 -42.03 -25.75 -5.53
C LEU A 214 -42.16 -26.99 -6.42
N PRO A 215 -42.93 -26.91 -7.52
CA PRO A 215 -43.05 -28.02 -8.47
C PRO A 215 -41.81 -28.23 -9.35
N THR A 216 -40.94 -27.22 -9.48
CA THR A 216 -39.67 -27.30 -10.20
C THR A 216 -38.50 -26.93 -9.28
N ASN A 217 -37.27 -27.12 -9.77
CA ASN A 217 -36.08 -26.87 -8.98
C ASN A 217 -35.84 -25.37 -8.77
N VAL A 218 -35.26 -25.02 -7.63
CA VAL A 218 -34.54 -23.76 -7.46
C VAL A 218 -33.22 -23.88 -8.21
N THR A 219 -32.85 -22.88 -9.00
CA THR A 219 -31.65 -22.92 -9.86
C THR A 219 -30.63 -21.90 -9.40
N SER A 220 -29.36 -22.29 -9.42
CA SER A 220 -28.22 -21.41 -9.11
C SER A 220 -28.35 -20.62 -7.79
N PRO A 221 -28.86 -21.19 -6.68
CA PRO A 221 -28.86 -20.46 -5.42
C PRO A 221 -27.43 -20.06 -5.05
N THR A 222 -27.28 -18.79 -4.70
CA THR A 222 -26.02 -18.12 -4.39
C THR A 222 -26.24 -17.27 -3.15
N ILE A 223 -25.42 -17.46 -2.12
CA ILE A 223 -25.39 -16.61 -0.93
C ILE A 223 -23.95 -16.18 -0.70
N SER A 224 -23.71 -14.88 -0.82
CA SER A 224 -22.38 -14.29 -0.65
C SER A 224 -22.35 -13.35 0.55
N LEU A 225 -21.25 -13.39 1.30
CA LEU A 225 -20.90 -12.40 2.32
C LEU A 225 -19.76 -11.55 1.78
N ILE A 226 -19.96 -10.23 1.76
CA ILE A 226 -19.04 -9.26 1.17
C ILE A 226 -18.72 -8.19 2.22
N THR A 227 -17.45 -7.82 2.33
CA THR A 227 -16.97 -6.65 3.09
C THR A 227 -16.24 -5.69 2.17
N ASP A 228 -15.83 -4.54 2.71
CA ASP A 228 -15.26 -3.43 1.92
C ASP A 228 -16.17 -3.11 0.75
N ILE A 229 -17.44 -2.80 1.01
CA ILE A 229 -18.49 -2.69 -0.02
C ILE A 229 -18.22 -1.60 -1.08
N THR A 230 -17.12 -0.87 -0.98
CA THR A 230 -16.55 0.08 -1.94
C THR A 230 -15.47 -0.57 -2.82
N THR A 231 -15.41 -0.20 -4.09
CA THR A 231 -14.59 -0.87 -5.12
C THR A 231 -13.08 -0.85 -4.83
N PRO A 232 -12.37 -2.01 -4.86
CA PRO A 232 -12.89 -3.36 -5.10
C PRO A 232 -13.47 -4.00 -3.84
N ALA A 233 -14.68 -4.56 -3.95
CA ALA A 233 -15.32 -5.26 -2.83
C ALA A 233 -14.64 -6.59 -2.54
N LYS A 234 -14.49 -6.93 -1.25
CA LYS A 234 -13.89 -8.19 -0.80
C LYS A 234 -14.98 -9.20 -0.46
N THR A 235 -15.01 -10.33 -1.15
CA THR A 235 -15.88 -11.46 -0.80
C THR A 235 -15.25 -12.25 0.35
N LEU A 236 -15.96 -12.40 1.46
CA LEU A 236 -15.57 -13.21 2.61
C LEU A 236 -16.05 -14.66 2.47
N ALA A 237 -17.25 -14.87 1.95
CA ALA A 237 -17.82 -16.19 1.73
C ALA A 237 -18.71 -16.19 0.49
N ASN A 238 -18.79 -17.33 -0.20
CA ASN A 238 -19.67 -17.51 -1.35
C ASN A 238 -20.13 -18.96 -1.43
N HIS A 239 -21.40 -19.20 -1.10
CA HIS A 239 -22.02 -20.52 -1.12
C HIS A 239 -22.93 -20.63 -2.34
N THR A 240 -22.62 -21.58 -3.23
CA THR A 240 -23.35 -21.76 -4.50
C THR A 240 -23.72 -23.22 -4.73
N GLN A 241 -24.85 -23.46 -5.39
CA GLN A 241 -25.25 -24.78 -5.85
C GLN A 241 -25.91 -24.67 -7.22
N SER A 242 -25.81 -25.71 -8.04
CA SER A 242 -26.42 -25.74 -9.38
C SER A 242 -27.95 -25.77 -9.33
N SER A 243 -28.52 -26.62 -8.48
CA SER A 243 -29.97 -26.70 -8.28
C SER A 243 -30.34 -27.32 -6.94
N VAL A 244 -31.54 -27.01 -6.45
CA VAL A 244 -32.17 -27.63 -5.28
C VAL A 244 -33.53 -28.19 -5.70
N THR A 245 -33.65 -29.52 -5.68
CA THR A 245 -34.88 -30.23 -6.02
C THR A 245 -35.99 -29.96 -5.02
N LYS A 246 -37.24 -30.17 -5.44
CA LYS A 246 -38.42 -30.06 -4.59
C LYS A 246 -38.21 -30.73 -3.23
N ASP A 247 -38.57 -30.02 -2.17
CA ASP A 247 -38.53 -30.45 -0.77
C ASP A 247 -37.14 -30.84 -0.22
N ASN A 248 -36.09 -30.47 -0.93
CA ASN A 248 -34.71 -30.69 -0.52
C ASN A 248 -34.03 -29.38 -0.11
N SER A 249 -32.82 -29.48 0.45
CA SER A 249 -32.00 -28.35 0.88
C SER A 249 -30.57 -28.43 0.39
N PHE A 250 -29.96 -27.26 0.20
CA PHE A 250 -28.53 -27.04 0.04
C PHE A 250 -27.99 -26.39 1.31
N GLY A 251 -27.02 -27.04 1.94
CA GLY A 251 -26.45 -26.64 3.23
C GLY A 251 -26.86 -27.57 4.39
N PRO A 252 -26.35 -27.30 5.61
CA PRO A 252 -25.57 -26.12 5.98
C PRO A 252 -24.20 -26.08 5.30
N GLU A 253 -23.91 -24.98 4.62
CA GLU A 253 -22.58 -24.64 4.12
C GLU A 253 -21.95 -23.63 5.06
N ILE A 254 -20.69 -23.88 5.47
CA ILE A 254 -20.02 -23.09 6.50
C ILE A 254 -18.68 -22.59 5.95
N THR A 255 -18.46 -21.28 6.04
CA THR A 255 -17.16 -20.65 5.81
C THR A 255 -16.68 -20.05 7.15
N SER A 256 -15.47 -20.40 7.59
CA SER A 256 -14.83 -19.73 8.73
C SER A 256 -14.42 -18.32 8.32
N LEU A 257 -14.60 -17.38 9.24
CA LEU A 257 -14.20 -15.98 9.11
C LEU A 257 -13.02 -15.63 10.05
N SER A 258 -12.40 -16.64 10.67
CA SER A 258 -11.28 -16.45 11.59
C SER A 258 -10.13 -15.71 10.90
N GLN A 259 -9.62 -14.65 11.53
CA GLN A 259 -8.54 -13.80 11.01
C GLN A 259 -8.84 -13.05 9.70
N ASP A 260 -10.08 -13.08 9.21
CA ASP A 260 -10.44 -12.30 8.04
C ASP A 260 -10.49 -10.80 8.36
N SER A 261 -10.11 -9.99 7.38
CA SER A 261 -10.26 -8.53 7.46
C SER A 261 -11.68 -8.10 7.09
N LEU A 262 -12.21 -7.18 7.90
CA LEU A 262 -13.49 -6.49 7.76
C LEU A 262 -13.25 -5.01 7.43
N GLY A 263 -14.05 -4.48 6.52
CA GLY A 263 -14.19 -3.04 6.28
C GLY A 263 -15.15 -2.36 7.24
N GLY A 264 -15.69 -1.21 6.81
CA GLY A 264 -16.70 -0.46 7.58
C GLY A 264 -18.11 -1.07 7.58
N ALA A 265 -18.40 -2.00 6.68
CA ALA A 265 -19.70 -2.66 6.58
C ALA A 265 -19.58 -4.05 5.95
N ILE A 266 -20.61 -4.86 6.16
CA ILE A 266 -20.79 -6.15 5.51
C ILE A 266 -22.14 -6.20 4.79
N ARG A 267 -22.18 -6.87 3.65
CA ARG A 267 -23.38 -7.08 2.85
C ARG A 267 -23.54 -8.56 2.53
N MET A 268 -24.75 -9.07 2.71
CA MET A 268 -25.17 -10.38 2.27
C MET A 268 -25.97 -10.23 0.98
N ASP A 269 -25.52 -10.91 -0.08
CA ASP A 269 -26.21 -10.97 -1.37
C ASP A 269 -26.81 -12.38 -1.53
N ILE A 270 -28.13 -12.46 -1.67
CA ILE A 270 -28.90 -13.71 -1.80
C ILE A 270 -29.56 -13.72 -3.17
N GLY A 271 -29.18 -14.65 -4.03
CA GLY A 271 -29.72 -14.80 -5.38
C GLY A 271 -30.12 -16.24 -5.68
N PHE A 272 -31.16 -16.43 -6.47
CA PHE A 272 -31.57 -17.71 -7.03
C PHE A 272 -32.54 -17.48 -8.19
N GLY A 273 -32.69 -18.49 -9.04
CA GLY A 273 -33.75 -18.56 -10.04
C GLY A 273 -34.69 -19.74 -9.77
N ILE A 274 -35.74 -19.84 -10.57
CA ILE A 274 -36.68 -20.97 -10.55
C ILE A 274 -36.68 -21.62 -11.94
N ALA A 275 -36.58 -22.95 -12.00
CA ALA A 275 -36.60 -23.65 -13.27
C ALA A 275 -37.98 -23.56 -13.95
N SER A 276 -37.98 -23.32 -15.25
CA SER A 276 -39.15 -23.51 -16.10
C SER A 276 -39.46 -25.00 -16.29
N THR A 277 -40.63 -25.31 -16.85
CA THR A 277 -41.00 -26.66 -17.28
C THR A 277 -41.31 -26.71 -18.78
N SER A 278 -41.02 -27.86 -19.40
CA SER A 278 -41.48 -28.22 -20.75
C SER A 278 -42.78 -29.03 -20.74
N ASP A 279 -43.20 -29.53 -19.58
CA ASP A 279 -44.45 -30.29 -19.44
C ASP A 279 -45.65 -29.38 -19.68
N ALA A 280 -46.81 -29.93 -20.06
CA ALA A 280 -48.01 -29.13 -20.30
C ALA A 280 -48.52 -28.43 -19.01
N THR A 281 -48.32 -29.08 -17.87
CA THR A 281 -48.74 -28.62 -16.55
C THR A 281 -47.74 -29.02 -15.48
N VAL A 282 -47.65 -28.24 -14.41
CA VAL A 282 -47.04 -28.64 -13.14
C VAL A 282 -48.11 -28.95 -12.10
N THR A 283 -47.80 -29.82 -11.14
CA THR A 283 -48.70 -30.13 -10.02
C THR A 283 -48.20 -29.45 -8.74
N ILE A 284 -49.09 -28.69 -8.11
CA ILE A 284 -48.93 -28.19 -6.74
C ILE A 284 -49.71 -29.15 -5.83
N ASN A 285 -49.01 -29.89 -4.98
CA ASN A 285 -49.64 -30.85 -4.08
C ASN A 285 -50.34 -30.14 -2.93
N ALA A 286 -51.34 -30.80 -2.33
CA ALA A 286 -51.93 -30.34 -1.09
C ALA A 286 -50.83 -30.09 -0.02
N GLY A 287 -50.84 -28.90 0.59
CA GLY A 287 -49.86 -28.50 1.59
C GLY A 287 -48.56 -27.89 1.05
N ASP A 288 -48.31 -27.88 -0.26
CA ASP A 288 -47.12 -27.25 -0.84
C ASP A 288 -47.13 -25.74 -0.58
N SER A 289 -46.11 -25.23 0.11
CA SER A 289 -46.00 -23.80 0.45
C SER A 289 -45.47 -22.94 -0.71
N VAL A 290 -44.96 -23.57 -1.79
CA VAL A 290 -44.46 -22.90 -3.01
C VAL A 290 -43.54 -21.72 -2.68
N GLN A 291 -42.51 -22.00 -1.87
CA GLN A 291 -41.59 -20.99 -1.36
C GLN A 291 -40.14 -21.48 -1.36
N VAL A 292 -39.21 -20.52 -1.35
CA VAL A 292 -37.79 -20.77 -1.07
C VAL A 292 -37.49 -20.27 0.33
N ASN A 293 -36.92 -21.13 1.17
CA ASN A 293 -36.45 -20.73 2.49
C ASN A 293 -34.95 -20.52 2.46
N VAL A 294 -34.50 -19.43 3.09
CA VAL A 294 -33.08 -19.13 3.28
C VAL A 294 -32.84 -18.94 4.78
N ALA A 295 -31.93 -19.72 5.34
CA ALA A 295 -31.46 -19.59 6.71
C ALA A 295 -29.99 -19.19 6.70
N ILE A 296 -29.64 -18.15 7.45
CA ILE A 296 -28.28 -17.62 7.56
C ILE A 296 -27.96 -17.44 9.05
N GLN A 297 -26.81 -17.95 9.47
CA GLN A 297 -26.18 -17.62 10.74
C GLN A 297 -24.86 -16.90 10.42
N LEU A 298 -24.68 -15.71 10.96
CA LEU A 298 -23.43 -14.96 10.90
C LEU A 298 -22.92 -14.76 12.31
N ARG A 299 -21.71 -15.26 12.58
CA ARG A 299 -21.02 -15.11 13.86
C ARG A 299 -19.69 -14.41 13.68
N ILE A 300 -19.43 -13.41 14.51
CA ILE A 300 -18.14 -12.74 14.68
C ILE A 300 -17.90 -12.73 16.19
N ALA A 301 -17.03 -13.60 16.68
CA ALA A 301 -16.85 -13.77 18.10
C ALA A 301 -16.07 -12.61 18.76
N GLY A 302 -15.32 -11.84 17.97
CA GLY A 302 -14.53 -10.72 18.44
C GLY A 302 -13.61 -10.14 17.36
N LEU A 303 -12.93 -9.06 17.71
CA LEU A 303 -11.92 -8.40 16.88
C LEU A 303 -10.56 -8.48 17.58
N ASP A 304 -9.50 -8.64 16.81
CA ASP A 304 -8.12 -8.76 17.31
C ASP A 304 -7.31 -7.48 17.10
N SER A 305 -7.36 -6.91 15.90
CA SER A 305 -6.55 -5.74 15.54
C SER A 305 -7.26 -4.80 14.57
N ALA A 306 -6.79 -3.56 14.51
CA ALA A 306 -7.25 -2.55 13.56
C ALA A 306 -6.22 -2.38 12.44
N ILE A 307 -6.71 -2.24 11.21
CA ILE A 307 -5.89 -1.90 10.04
C ILE A 307 -5.91 -0.38 9.91
N VAL A 308 -4.75 0.26 9.98
CA VAL A 308 -4.64 1.74 10.06
C VAL A 308 -3.73 2.32 9.00
N GLN A 309 -4.03 3.53 8.55
CA GLN A 309 -3.09 4.39 7.84
C GLN A 309 -2.38 5.32 8.82
N ILE A 310 -1.09 5.55 8.61
CA ILE A 310 -0.25 6.40 9.45
C ILE A 310 0.08 7.69 8.69
N THR A 311 0.10 8.82 9.39
CA THR A 311 0.52 10.12 8.87
C THR A 311 2.03 10.13 8.61
N LYS A 312 2.44 10.58 7.43
CA LYS A 312 3.86 10.82 7.11
C LYS A 312 4.44 11.82 8.13
N SER A 313 5.52 11.45 8.79
CA SER A 313 6.27 12.37 9.67
C SER A 313 7.65 12.58 9.08
N ASP A 314 8.05 13.85 9.01
CA ASP A 314 9.41 14.23 8.64
C ASP A 314 10.31 14.06 9.88
N LEU A 315 11.51 13.52 9.67
CA LEU A 315 12.48 13.32 10.74
C LEU A 315 13.20 14.65 11.00
N PRO A 316 13.08 15.25 12.20
CA PRO A 316 13.87 16.42 12.53
C PRO A 316 15.31 15.97 12.81
N ILE A 317 16.19 16.12 11.83
CA ILE A 317 17.64 16.02 12.05
C ILE A 317 18.11 17.42 12.42
N THR A 318 18.53 17.62 13.66
CA THR A 318 19.18 18.86 14.10
C THR A 318 20.67 18.60 14.16
N LEU A 319 21.44 19.20 13.24
CA LEU A 319 22.90 19.10 13.25
C LEU A 319 23.47 20.15 14.22
N PRO A 320 24.46 19.81 15.06
CA PRO A 320 25.17 20.80 15.85
C PRO A 320 25.96 21.72 14.92
N SER A 321 25.95 23.03 15.22
CA SER A 321 26.80 23.99 14.51
C SER A 321 28.27 23.73 14.85
N ILE A 322 29.14 23.76 13.85
CA ILE A 322 30.60 23.67 14.07
C ILE A 322 31.05 24.96 14.74
N GLU A 323 31.64 24.88 15.93
CA GLU A 323 32.24 26.03 16.60
C GLU A 323 33.72 26.15 16.21
N PHE A 324 34.08 27.29 15.61
CA PHE A 324 35.46 27.62 15.27
C PHE A 324 36.10 28.48 16.38
N PRO A 325 37.42 28.34 16.63
CA PRO A 325 38.12 29.12 17.64
C PRO A 325 38.19 30.61 17.28
N THR A 326 38.02 31.49 18.27
CA THR A 326 37.60 32.90 18.06
C THR A 326 38.69 33.97 18.06
N GLU A 327 39.98 33.68 17.82
CA GLU A 327 41.01 34.75 17.84
C GLU A 327 42.06 34.69 16.71
N ILE A 328 42.17 35.84 16.02
CA ILE A 328 42.97 36.22 14.84
C ILE A 328 42.85 35.27 13.66
N GLU A 329 41.85 35.54 12.82
CA GLU A 329 41.60 34.88 11.55
C GLU A 329 42.03 35.79 10.40
N ILE A 330 42.56 35.20 9.32
CA ILE A 330 42.71 35.92 8.05
C ILE A 330 41.31 35.99 7.44
N PHE A 331 40.63 37.12 7.62
CA PHE A 331 39.23 37.28 7.24
C PHE A 331 39.00 37.44 5.73
N SER A 332 40.01 37.85 4.97
CA SER A 332 39.89 37.94 3.51
C SER A 332 41.24 38.07 2.84
N GLY A 333 41.28 37.72 1.55
CA GLY A 333 42.47 37.85 0.74
C GLY A 333 42.24 37.39 -0.70
N LEU A 334 43.20 37.69 -1.56
CA LEU A 334 43.21 37.25 -2.95
C LEU A 334 44.28 36.17 -3.12
N LEU A 335 43.86 34.98 -3.54
CA LEU A 335 44.77 33.90 -3.86
C LEU A 335 45.53 34.22 -5.15
N LYS A 336 46.85 34.07 -5.09
CA LYS A 336 47.74 34.39 -6.21
C LYS A 336 47.50 33.43 -7.36
N THR A 337 47.36 33.94 -8.58
CA THR A 337 47.37 33.11 -9.79
C THR A 337 48.80 32.66 -10.05
N ASN A 338 49.10 31.38 -9.85
CA ASN A 338 50.43 30.84 -10.03
C ASN A 338 50.59 30.24 -11.44
N SER A 339 51.82 30.25 -11.96
CA SER A 339 52.16 29.73 -13.29
C SER A 339 53.12 28.53 -13.24
N GLY A 340 53.13 27.78 -12.13
CA GLY A 340 54.11 26.73 -11.83
C GLY A 340 53.55 25.60 -10.94
N PHE A 341 54.40 24.98 -10.09
CA PHE A 341 54.06 23.82 -9.26
C PHE A 341 53.30 24.15 -7.95
N GLU A 342 53.23 25.42 -7.57
CA GLU A 342 52.46 25.89 -6.41
C GLU A 342 51.02 26.14 -6.82
N VAL A 343 50.08 25.30 -6.38
CA VAL A 343 48.66 25.38 -6.76
C VAL A 343 47.80 25.70 -5.54
N ASN A 344 46.88 26.66 -5.66
CA ASN A 344 45.84 26.86 -4.67
C ASN A 344 44.70 25.91 -5.03
N GLU A 345 44.48 24.84 -4.25
CA GLU A 345 43.43 23.88 -4.58
C GLU A 345 42.69 23.33 -3.36
N ILE A 346 41.43 22.95 -3.59
CA ILE A 346 40.67 22.09 -2.65
C ILE A 346 40.61 20.71 -3.27
N ASN A 347 41.18 19.73 -2.58
CA ASN A 347 41.11 18.32 -2.96
C ASN A 347 40.09 17.58 -2.12
N LEU A 348 39.02 17.13 -2.75
CA LEU A 348 38.08 16.17 -2.20
C LEU A 348 38.48 14.77 -2.68
N THR A 349 38.76 13.89 -1.73
CA THR A 349 39.12 12.49 -2.01
C THR A 349 38.18 11.54 -1.29
N ASP A 350 37.81 10.45 -1.97
CA ASP A 350 37.03 9.33 -1.45
C ASP A 350 35.65 9.70 -0.87
N VAL A 351 35.00 10.74 -1.42
CA VAL A 351 33.61 11.08 -1.08
C VAL A 351 32.69 9.95 -1.55
N ALA A 352 32.08 9.21 -0.62
CA ALA A 352 31.26 8.04 -0.94
C ALA A 352 30.05 7.91 0.01
N SER A 353 29.02 7.21 -0.48
CA SER A 353 27.89 6.76 0.35
C SER A 353 27.98 5.25 0.56
N THR A 354 27.74 4.80 1.79
CA THR A 354 27.61 3.37 2.14
C THR A 354 26.15 2.89 2.09
N TYR A 355 25.21 3.81 1.86
CA TYR A 355 23.78 3.56 1.89
C TYR A 355 23.34 2.70 0.69
N PRO A 356 22.37 1.77 0.85
CA PRO A 356 21.91 0.91 -0.25
C PRO A 356 21.16 1.65 -1.36
N LEU A 357 20.71 2.89 -1.13
CA LEU A 357 20.06 3.74 -2.12
C LEU A 357 20.99 4.89 -2.55
N ASN A 358 20.70 5.50 -3.70
CA ASN A 358 21.37 6.72 -4.15
C ASN A 358 21.16 7.87 -3.15
N VAL A 359 21.99 8.90 -3.24
CA VAL A 359 21.89 10.06 -2.36
C VAL A 359 22.14 11.31 -3.19
N ASP A 360 21.23 12.26 -3.16
CA ASP A 360 21.50 13.60 -3.70
C ASP A 360 22.37 14.37 -2.68
N PHE A 361 23.57 14.72 -3.11
CA PHE A 361 24.62 15.29 -2.26
C PHE A 361 25.07 16.65 -2.80
N MET A 362 25.04 17.63 -1.90
CA MET A 362 25.44 18.99 -2.18
C MET A 362 26.41 19.49 -1.11
N MET A 363 27.56 20.02 -1.54
CA MET A 363 28.60 20.64 -0.71
C MET A 363 29.07 21.95 -1.36
N ASN A 364 29.21 23.04 -0.61
CA ASN A 364 29.65 24.35 -1.12
C ASN A 364 30.60 25.01 -0.12
N PHE A 365 31.80 25.35 -0.57
CA PHE A 365 32.78 26.10 0.22
C PHE A 365 32.59 27.59 -0.02
N GLU A 366 31.70 28.21 0.74
CA GLU A 366 31.25 29.59 0.48
C GLU A 366 32.32 30.65 0.74
N ASN A 367 33.35 30.32 1.50
CA ASN A 367 34.48 31.22 1.71
C ASN A 367 35.22 31.56 0.44
N PHE A 368 35.17 30.74 -0.61
CA PHE A 368 35.94 30.96 -1.83
C PHE A 368 35.07 31.50 -2.96
N ILE A 369 35.28 32.76 -3.30
CA ILE A 369 34.54 33.51 -4.31
C ILE A 369 35.34 33.47 -5.62
N PRO A 370 34.83 32.80 -6.67
CA PRO A 370 35.52 32.73 -7.97
C PRO A 370 35.56 34.09 -8.66
N PRO A 371 36.64 34.43 -9.37
CA PRO A 371 36.65 35.55 -10.30
C PRO A 371 35.74 35.24 -11.50
N ALA A 372 35.36 36.28 -12.24
CA ALA A 372 34.47 36.14 -13.39
C ALA A 372 35.00 35.11 -14.41
N GLY A 373 34.21 34.07 -14.67
CA GLY A 373 34.55 33.01 -15.64
C GLY A 373 35.24 31.77 -15.05
N LYS A 374 35.45 31.69 -13.73
CA LYS A 374 35.87 30.48 -13.01
C LYS A 374 34.67 29.78 -12.34
N ASP A 375 34.80 28.49 -12.07
CA ASP A 375 33.75 27.65 -11.48
C ASP A 375 33.55 27.94 -9.98
N SER A 376 32.34 27.73 -9.46
CA SER A 376 32.12 27.74 -8.01
C SER A 376 32.74 26.51 -7.34
N THR A 377 33.13 26.64 -6.07
CA THR A 377 33.54 25.54 -5.17
C THR A 377 32.36 24.70 -4.67
N LYS A 378 31.40 24.43 -5.57
CA LYS A 378 30.20 23.63 -5.31
C LYS A 378 30.36 22.23 -5.90
N LEU A 379 30.07 21.21 -5.11
CA LEU A 379 29.86 19.84 -5.55
C LEU A 379 28.37 19.56 -5.48
N ASP A 380 27.75 19.25 -6.61
CA ASP A 380 26.33 18.92 -6.73
C ASP A 380 26.24 17.61 -7.52
N THR A 381 25.98 16.51 -6.82
CA THR A 381 26.13 15.17 -7.39
C THR A 381 25.28 14.12 -6.67
N VAL A 382 25.28 12.90 -7.21
CA VAL A 382 24.58 11.77 -6.62
C VAL A 382 25.58 10.72 -6.13
N LEU A 383 25.65 10.50 -4.83
CA LEU A 383 26.49 9.45 -4.24
C LEU A 383 25.82 8.07 -4.38
N LYS A 384 26.61 7.07 -4.75
CA LYS A 384 26.14 5.69 -4.97
C LYS A 384 26.99 4.72 -4.16
N LYS A 385 26.36 3.64 -3.68
CA LYS A 385 27.05 2.62 -2.91
C LYS A 385 28.25 2.04 -3.65
N GLY A 386 29.42 2.11 -3.02
CA GLY A 386 30.66 1.57 -3.56
C GLY A 386 31.30 2.41 -4.68
N VAL A 387 30.81 3.63 -4.90
CA VAL A 387 31.41 4.60 -5.83
C VAL A 387 31.97 5.76 -5.03
N THR A 388 33.25 6.07 -5.24
CA THR A 388 33.93 7.25 -4.68
C THR A 388 33.96 8.38 -5.70
N ILE A 389 33.86 9.61 -5.21
CA ILE A 389 34.01 10.83 -5.99
C ILE A 389 35.26 11.55 -5.49
N ASN A 390 36.15 11.85 -6.45
CA ASN A 390 37.32 12.70 -6.25
C ASN A 390 37.12 13.98 -7.05
N LYS A 391 37.34 15.14 -6.43
CA LYS A 391 37.16 16.44 -7.07
C LYS A 391 38.21 17.42 -6.58
N THR A 392 38.94 18.01 -7.53
CA THR A 392 39.87 19.10 -7.28
C THR A 392 39.26 20.40 -7.78
N TYR A 393 39.30 21.44 -6.94
CA TYR A 393 38.95 22.81 -7.30
C TYR A 393 40.22 23.64 -7.37
N ASP A 394 40.51 24.21 -8.54
CA ASP A 394 41.55 25.23 -8.73
C ASP A 394 41.03 26.59 -8.23
N LEU A 395 41.70 27.14 -7.22
CA LEU A 395 41.37 28.38 -6.54
C LEU A 395 42.24 29.56 -6.97
N ASP A 396 43.02 29.43 -8.04
CA ASP A 396 43.87 30.52 -8.50
C ASP A 396 43.06 31.76 -8.89
N GLY A 397 43.40 32.89 -8.26
CA GLY A 397 42.70 34.16 -8.45
C GLY A 397 41.37 34.28 -7.70
N TYR A 398 41.01 33.32 -6.85
CA TYR A 398 39.80 33.41 -6.03
C TYR A 398 40.03 34.38 -4.89
N THR A 399 38.97 35.11 -4.54
CA THR A 399 38.93 35.87 -3.29
C THR A 399 38.42 34.94 -2.21
N PHE A 400 39.00 34.98 -1.02
CA PHE A 400 38.39 34.35 0.14
C PHE A 400 37.83 35.38 1.10
N THR A 401 36.72 35.07 1.76
CA THR A 401 36.03 35.93 2.75
C THR A 401 35.33 35.13 3.83
#